data_AF-A0A075KI30-F1
#
_entry.id   AF-A0A075KI30-F1
#
_cell.length_a   1.000
_cell.length_b   1.000
_cell.length_c   1.000
_cell.angle_alpha   90.00
_cell.angle_beta   90.00
_cell.angle_gamma   90.00
#
_symmetry.space_group_name_H-M   'P 1'
#
loop_
_entity.id
_entity.type
_entity.pdbx_description
1 polymer ?
#
loop_
_entity_poly.entity_id
_entity_poly.type
_entity_poly.pdbx_seq_one_letter_code
_entity_poly.pdbx_strand_id
1 'polypeptide(L)' 'MEALIVEAYEKADSKHFFAITTKLERLLKKRYSLYDPRTLITTGQVRRILERRGLWFQYALVEI' A
#
# COMPACT_ATOMS: atom_id res chain seq x y z
N MET A 1 -0.13 -5.41 -9.74
CA MET A 1 -0.43 -4.28 -8.84
C MET A 1 -0.33 -4.67 -7.37
N GLU A 2 -1.01 -5.74 -6.96
CA GLU A 2 -0.93 -6.27 -5.59
C GLU A 2 0.51 -6.49 -5.09
N ALA A 3 1.37 -7.11 -5.90
CA ALA A 3 2.78 -7.31 -5.54
C ALA A 3 3.53 -6.00 -5.26
N LEU A 4 3.20 -4.91 -5.97
CA LEU A 4 3.80 -3.59 -5.74
C LEU A 4 3.34 -2.97 -4.40
N ILE A 5 2.07 -3.19 -4.03
CA ILE A 5 1.54 -2.74 -2.74
C ILE A 5 2.20 -3.51 -1.59
N VAL A 6 2.38 -4.83 -1.75
CA VAL A 6 3.08 -5.66 -0.75
C VAL A 6 4.54 -5.23 -0.65
N GLU A 7 5.23 -5.03 -1.77
CA GLU A 7 6.61 -4.53 -1.80
C GLU A 7 6.72 -3.15 -1.12
N ALA A 8 5.76 -2.26 -1.35
CA ALA A 8 5.70 -0.96 -0.70
C ALA A 8 5.51 -1.11 0.82
N TYR A 9 4.66 -2.03 1.27
CA TYR A 9 4.45 -2.34 2.68
C TYR A 9 5.72 -2.86 3.36
N GLU A 10 6.44 -3.77 2.70
CA GLU A 10 7.68 -4.35 3.23
C GLU A 10 8.79 -3.29 3.34
N LYS A 11 8.90 -2.42 2.33
CA LYS A 11 9.97 -1.40 2.23
C LYS A 11 9.60 -0.04 2.85
N ALA A 12 8.42 0.12 3.41
CA ALA A 12 8.02 1.35 4.09
C ALA A 12 8.72 1.44 5.46
N ASP A 13 9.15 2.64 5.82
CA ASP A 13 9.88 2.89 7.08
C ASP A 13 9.01 2.65 8.32
N SER A 14 7.68 2.69 8.16
CA SER A 14 6.71 2.29 9.17
C SER A 14 5.51 1.59 8.52
N LYS A 15 4.75 0.83 9.31
CA LYS A 15 3.50 0.20 8.85
C LYS A 15 2.30 1.14 8.87
N HIS A 16 2.54 2.44 9.07
CA HIS A 16 1.51 3.45 8.88
C HIS A 16 1.13 3.58 7.41
N PHE A 17 -0.17 3.72 7.16
CA PHE A 17 -0.73 3.83 5.83
C PHE A 17 -0.04 4.87 4.95
N PHE A 18 0.21 6.04 5.52
CA PHE A 18 0.85 7.15 4.82
C PHE A 18 2.24 6.77 4.30
N ALA A 19 3.07 6.15 5.15
CA ALA A 19 4.40 5.69 4.78
C ALA A 19 4.35 4.64 3.65
N ILE A 20 3.39 3.72 3.71
CA ILE A 20 3.17 2.70 2.69
C ILE A 20 2.76 3.35 1.37
N THR A 21 1.81 4.29 1.38
CA THR A 21 1.36 4.99 0.16
C THR A 21 2.46 5.86 -0.45
N THR A 22 3.26 6.55 0.36
CA THR A 22 4.43 7.31 -0.12
C THR A 22 5.47 6.40 -0.75
N LYS A 23 5.73 5.23 -0.15
CA LYS A 23 6.65 4.25 -0.73
C LYS A 23 6.12 3.68 -2.05
N LEU A 24 4.83 3.38 -2.10
CA LEU A 24 4.15 2.89 -3.30
C LEU A 24 4.22 3.90 -4.44
N GLU A 25 3.95 5.18 -4.16
CA GLU A 25 4.03 6.25 -5.16
C GLU A 25 5.45 6.36 -5.75
N ARG A 26 6.48 6.29 -4.90
CA ARG A 26 7.89 6.27 -5.35
C ARG A 26 8.20 5.05 -6.23
N LEU A 27 7.70 3.87 -5.88
CA LEU A 27 7.89 2.66 -6.68
C LEU A 27 7.17 2.75 -8.03
N LEU A 28 5.94 3.29 -8.06
CA LEU A 28 5.17 3.50 -9.28
C LEU A 28 5.88 4.48 -10.23
N LYS A 29 6.37 5.61 -9.72
CA LYS A 29 7.13 6.60 -10.51
C LYS A 29 8.44 6.06 -11.07
N LYS A 30 9.05 5.05 -10.42
CA LYS A 30 10.26 4.38 -10.92
C LYS A 30 9.97 3.35 -12.02
N ARG A 31 8.83 2.66 -11.96
CA ARG A 31 8.48 1.58 -12.91
C ARG A 31 7.68 2.06 -14.11
N TYR A 32 6.87 3.10 -13.94
CA TYR A 32 5.91 3.53 -14.94
C TYR A 32 6.07 5.03 -15.24
N SER A 33 5.65 5.42 -16.43
CA SER A 33 5.51 6.84 -16.79
C SER A 33 4.46 7.50 -15.91
N LEU A 34 4.60 8.81 -15.68
CA LEU A 34 3.65 9.64 -14.91
C LEU A 34 2.20 9.56 -15.42
N TYR A 35 2.02 9.23 -16.71
CA TYR A 35 0.71 9.13 -17.35
C TYR A 35 0.24 7.69 -17.55
N ASP A 36 0.96 6.70 -17.01
CA ASP A 36 0.52 5.31 -17.12
C ASP A 36 -0.73 5.12 -16.24
N PRO A 37 -1.85 4.63 -16.79
CA PRO A 37 -3.10 4.45 -16.05
C PRO A 37 -2.95 3.47 -14.87
N ARG A 38 -1.93 2.61 -14.86
CA ARG A 38 -1.62 1.72 -13.72
C ARG A 38 -1.14 2.51 -12.50
N THR A 39 -0.68 3.74 -12.64
CA THR A 39 -0.32 4.61 -11.51
C THR A 39 -1.54 5.17 -10.76
N LEU A 40 -2.74 5.07 -11.36
CA LEU A 40 -4.01 5.53 -10.78
C LEU A 40 -4.53 4.52 -9.75
N ILE A 41 -3.81 4.38 -8.64
CA ILE A 41 -4.20 3.54 -7.53
C ILE A 41 -4.82 4.38 -6.42
N THR A 42 -5.97 3.96 -5.91
CA THR A 42 -6.64 4.67 -4.81
C THR A 42 -6.18 4.14 -3.47
N THR A 43 -6.25 5.00 -2.45
CA THR A 43 -6.01 4.60 -1.05
C THR A 43 -6.91 3.45 -0.61
N GLY A 44 -8.17 3.42 -1.05
CA GLY A 44 -9.10 2.32 -0.79
C GLY A 44 -8.64 0.98 -1.37
N GLN A 45 -8.08 0.98 -2.59
CA GLN A 45 -7.52 -0.23 -3.21
C GLN A 45 -6.29 -0.72 -2.44
N VAL A 46 -5.41 0.19 -2.02
CA VAL A 46 -4.23 -0.15 -1.19
C VAL A 46 -4.68 -0.78 0.12
N ARG A 47 -5.61 -0.15 0.84
CA ARG A 47 -6.15 -0.68 2.11
C ARG A 47 -6.74 -2.08 1.93
N ARG A 48 -7.64 -2.26 0.96
CA ARG A 48 -8.31 -3.55 0.72
C ARG A 48 -7.33 -4.68 0.44
N ILE A 49 -6.24 -4.39 -0.26
CA ILE A 49 -5.19 -5.37 -0.56
C ILE A 49 -4.40 -5.72 0.70
N LEU A 50 -4.03 -4.73 1.50
CA LEU A 50 -3.32 -4.96 2.76
C LEU A 50 -4.19 -5.74 3.76
N GLU A 51 -5.48 -5.42 3.87
CA GLU A 51 -6.47 -6.16 4.68
C GLU A 51 -6.59 -7.61 4.24
N ARG A 52 -6.78 -7.86 2.94
CA ARG A 52 -6.89 -9.21 2.38
C ARG A 52 -5.66 -10.07 2.67
N ARG A 53 -4.48 -9.45 2.77
CA ARG A 53 -3.20 -10.10 3.07
C ARG A 53 -2.91 -10.20 4.57
N GLY A 54 -3.78 -9.69 5.45
CA GLY A 54 -3.53 -9.63 6.90
C GLY A 54 -2.40 -8.68 7.29
N LEU A 55 -2.01 -7.76 6.39
CA LEU A 55 -0.92 -6.80 6.59
C LEU A 55 -1.43 -5.46 7.15
N TRP A 56 -2.74 -5.23 7.09
CA TRP A 56 -3.40 -4.07 7.65
C TRP A 56 -3.93 -4.40 9.05
N PHE A 57 -3.30 -3.84 10.06
CA PHE A 57 -3.78 -3.90 11.44
C PHE A 57 -4.49 -2.59 11.77
N GLN A 58 -5.80 -2.59 11.63
CA GLN A 58 -6.65 -1.58 12.25
C GLN A 58 -7.17 -2.20 13.53
N TYR A 59 -6.45 -1.99 14.64
CA TYR A 59 -6.79 -2.45 16.00
C TYR A 59 -7.58 -3.77 16.01
N ALA A 60 -6.86 -4.89 16.08
CA ALA A 60 -7.49 -6.14 16.47
C ALA A 60 -8.22 -5.88 17.80
N LEU A 61 -9.55 -5.99 17.74
CA LEU A 61 -10.49 -6.35 18.80
C LEU A 61 -10.17 -5.84 20.20
N VAL A 62 -11.07 -4.97 20.70
CA VAL A 62 -11.44 -4.89 22.11
C VAL A 62 -11.48 -6.32 22.68
N GLU A 63 -10.52 -6.66 23.54
CA GLU A 63 -10.60 -7.85 24.39
C GLU A 63 -11.79 -7.63 25.33
N ILE A 64 -12.81 -8.50 25.21
CA ILE A 64 -13.93 -8.63 26.16
C ILE A 64 -13.46 -9.52 27.31
#